data_AF-A0A7D7ZMC3-F1
#
_entry.id   AF-A0A7D7ZMC3-F1
#
_cell.length_a   1.000
_cell.length_b   1.000
_cell.length_c   1.000
_cell.angle_alpha   90.00
_cell.angle_beta   90.00
_cell.angle_gamma   90.00
#
_symmetry.space_group_name_H-M   'P 1'
#
loop_
_entity.id
_entity.type
_entity.pdbx_description
1 polymer ?
#
loop_
_entity_poly.entity_id
_entity_poly.type
_entity_poly.pdbx_seq_one_letter_code
_entity_poly.pdbx_strand_id
1 'polypeptide(L)'
;MFGIYRNYKIIPKIRKLLAKSFALLQDDVIEAAQVAATQNPPTDQVLEQLPFVKYIFFSAETFLYKAAEQLSNVLFDLQSNASHIYQCHCEVTQRVNTKVLEIETELKDKLATIKTNFADKQVASTGRIQILRTSLETHLKELLSLPRHRLWWRVICVVIFSLIIGFGDAIFISNALAITGVTEQEKIFPAISIALALIFCGIFLAEIFHEKKIPIGLRAVVGILTAALVYKAMFVIGGFRSSLVAKDIANGAKLQNISPEQFALLSVMLFVALAFVHYLLFPSLQEFRENRTWRSKKRQVNTIRKRLRREERLRDHLPKEQLQEEQRVSRTSQTIIDALLQQKANADQELQKVEAQYHSFYHTCIAFWGQTNSQYKSLVAIYIDGINNQREERDEKLFLTIDTLPDISNPFQGFQPLVYPDRSVTQQKKPIVTPNKNHFHHENTTPILIS
;
A
#
# COMPACT_ATOMS: atom_id res chain seq x y z
N MET A 1 -36.51 7.47 -26.53
CA MET A 1 -37.29 6.80 -25.46
C MET A 1 -38.30 7.75 -24.76
N PHE A 2 -38.97 8.69 -25.44
CA PHE A 2 -39.96 9.59 -24.80
C PHE A 2 -41.36 9.59 -25.46
N GLY A 3 -41.66 8.62 -26.33
CA GLY A 3 -42.94 8.55 -27.05
C GLY A 3 -44.12 7.96 -26.26
N ILE A 4 -43.86 7.10 -25.27
CA ILE A 4 -44.91 6.28 -24.63
C ILE A 4 -45.67 7.07 -23.53
N TYR A 5 -45.08 8.14 -23.00
CA TYR A 5 -45.71 8.97 -21.95
C TYR A 5 -46.92 9.80 -22.44
N ARG A 6 -47.20 9.86 -23.75
CA ARG A 6 -48.35 10.62 -24.27
C ARG A 6 -49.70 9.92 -24.08
N ASN A 7 -49.72 8.60 -23.82
CA ASN A 7 -50.97 7.82 -23.82
C ASN A 7 -51.65 7.62 -22.46
N TYR A 8 -51.01 7.94 -21.33
CA TYR A 8 -51.70 7.93 -20.01
C TYR A 8 -52.80 8.99 -19.88
N LYS A 9 -52.83 10.00 -20.77
CA LYS A 9 -53.93 10.97 -20.87
C LYS A 9 -55.19 10.39 -21.51
N ILE A 10 -55.11 9.19 -22.09
CA ILE A 10 -56.24 8.55 -22.77
C ILE A 10 -57.25 8.03 -21.73
N ILE A 11 -56.82 7.37 -20.65
CA ILE A 11 -57.75 6.76 -19.68
C ILE A 11 -58.66 7.80 -18.99
N PRO A 12 -58.17 8.96 -18.49
CA PRO A 12 -59.05 9.98 -17.94
C PRO A 12 -59.96 10.62 -18.98
N LYS A 13 -59.51 10.72 -20.25
CA LYS A 13 -60.33 11.22 -21.35
C LYS A 13 -61.41 10.23 -21.74
N ILE A 14 -61.08 8.94 -21.82
CA ILE A 14 -62.01 7.85 -22.06
C ILE A 14 -62.99 7.77 -20.90
N ARG A 15 -62.57 7.84 -19.63
CA ARG A 15 -63.48 7.93 -18.46
C ARG A 15 -64.42 9.13 -18.51
N LYS A 16 -63.92 10.32 -18.88
CA LYS A 16 -64.75 11.52 -19.04
C LYS A 16 -65.74 11.38 -20.18
N LEU A 17 -65.32 10.79 -21.31
CA LEU A 17 -66.20 10.48 -22.42
C LEU A 17 -67.25 9.46 -21.97
N LEU A 18 -66.86 8.39 -21.27
CA LEU A 18 -67.73 7.38 -20.64
C LEU A 18 -68.79 8.01 -19.76
N ALA A 19 -68.37 8.83 -18.80
CA ALA A 19 -69.28 9.50 -17.89
C ALA A 19 -70.25 10.43 -18.64
N LYS A 20 -69.77 11.11 -19.69
CA LYS A 20 -70.60 11.98 -20.52
C LYS A 20 -71.58 11.18 -21.41
N SER A 21 -71.13 10.09 -22.03
CA SER A 21 -71.98 9.24 -22.86
C SER A 21 -72.99 8.48 -22.03
N PHE A 22 -72.63 8.05 -20.82
CA PHE A 22 -73.58 7.41 -19.90
C PHE A 22 -74.52 8.41 -19.24
N ALA A 23 -74.10 9.65 -18.98
CA ALA A 23 -75.03 10.70 -18.55
C ALA A 23 -76.06 11.03 -19.65
N LEU A 24 -75.63 11.12 -20.91
CA LEU A 24 -76.55 11.31 -22.04
C LEU A 24 -77.51 10.11 -22.19
N LEU A 25 -76.98 8.89 -22.09
CA LEU A 25 -77.80 7.69 -22.09
C LEU A 25 -78.80 7.67 -20.94
N GLN A 26 -78.44 8.18 -19.76
CA GLN A 26 -79.31 8.18 -18.58
C GLN A 26 -80.60 8.98 -18.81
N ASP A 27 -80.53 10.12 -19.50
CA ASP A 27 -81.71 10.92 -19.84
C ASP A 27 -82.60 10.15 -20.83
N ASP A 28 -82.00 9.58 -21.88
CA ASP A 28 -82.69 8.72 -22.86
C ASP A 28 -83.29 7.46 -22.21
N VAL A 29 -82.63 6.92 -21.19
CA VAL A 29 -83.07 5.74 -20.42
C VAL A 29 -84.35 6.05 -19.66
N ILE A 30 -84.42 7.20 -19.01
CA ILE A 30 -85.60 7.63 -18.24
C ILE A 30 -86.80 7.82 -19.18
N GLU A 31 -86.59 8.48 -20.32
CA GLU A 31 -87.64 8.67 -21.33
C GLU A 31 -88.09 7.33 -21.95
N ALA A 32 -87.15 6.45 -22.31
CA ALA A 32 -87.46 5.13 -22.86
C ALA A 32 -88.18 4.24 -21.83
N ALA A 33 -87.88 4.37 -20.54
CA ALA A 33 -88.56 3.63 -19.48
C ALA A 33 -90.04 4.05 -19.37
N GLN A 34 -90.32 5.35 -19.49
CA GLN A 34 -91.69 5.89 -19.52
C GLN A 34 -92.49 5.37 -20.71
N VAL A 35 -91.88 5.30 -21.90
CA VAL A 35 -92.53 4.76 -23.11
C VAL A 35 -92.71 3.23 -23.03
N ALA A 36 -91.74 2.50 -22.50
CA ALA A 36 -91.82 1.05 -22.36
C ALA A 36 -92.89 0.62 -21.35
N ALA A 37 -93.17 1.43 -20.33
CA ALA A 37 -94.24 1.20 -19.37
C ALA A 37 -95.66 1.24 -19.99
N THR A 38 -95.82 1.71 -21.24
CA THR A 38 -97.12 1.71 -21.93
C THR A 38 -97.39 0.46 -22.78
N GLN A 39 -96.49 -0.53 -22.82
CA GLN A 39 -96.61 -1.75 -23.65
C GLN A 39 -96.77 -3.04 -22.80
N ASN A 40 -97.56 -4.01 -23.29
CA ASN A 40 -97.88 -5.30 -22.64
C ASN A 40 -96.61 -6.15 -22.33
N PRO A 41 -96.65 -7.04 -21.30
CA PRO A 41 -95.52 -7.26 -20.40
C PRO A 41 -94.46 -8.22 -20.95
N PRO A 42 -93.16 -7.96 -20.69
CA PRO A 42 -92.16 -9.01 -20.58
C PRO A 42 -92.28 -9.68 -19.20
N THR A 43 -92.18 -11.00 -19.16
CA THR A 43 -91.91 -11.79 -17.94
C THR A 43 -90.45 -11.66 -17.52
N ASP A 44 -90.12 -12.00 -16.27
CA ASP A 44 -88.74 -11.97 -15.71
C ASP A 44 -87.70 -12.70 -16.58
N GLN A 45 -88.13 -13.69 -17.38
CA GLN A 45 -87.29 -14.45 -18.30
C GLN A 45 -86.82 -13.65 -19.56
N VAL A 46 -87.20 -12.38 -19.70
CA VAL A 46 -87.05 -11.63 -20.96
C VAL A 46 -86.36 -10.26 -20.76
N LEU A 47 -85.75 -10.01 -19.60
CA LEU A 47 -85.01 -8.76 -19.34
C LEU A 47 -83.88 -8.49 -20.35
N GLU A 48 -83.13 -9.53 -20.74
CA GLU A 48 -82.09 -9.44 -21.77
C GLU A 48 -82.64 -9.22 -23.18
N GLN A 49 -83.94 -9.45 -23.41
CA GLN A 49 -84.55 -9.29 -24.72
C GLN A 49 -85.19 -7.92 -24.94
N LEU A 50 -85.30 -7.12 -23.87
CA LEU A 50 -85.75 -5.74 -23.96
C LEU A 50 -84.86 -4.96 -24.95
N PRO A 51 -85.43 -4.34 -26.01
CA PRO A 51 -84.66 -3.67 -27.05
C PRO A 51 -83.69 -2.63 -26.50
N PHE A 52 -84.08 -1.94 -25.43
CA PHE A 52 -83.29 -0.89 -24.82
C PHE A 52 -82.20 -1.44 -23.88
N VAL A 53 -82.43 -2.55 -23.17
CA VAL A 53 -81.37 -3.26 -22.42
C VAL A 53 -80.30 -3.78 -23.36
N LYS A 54 -80.70 -4.35 -24.51
CA LYS A 54 -79.79 -4.74 -25.60
C LYS A 54 -79.01 -3.54 -26.14
N TYR A 55 -79.66 -2.40 -26.28
CA TYR A 55 -79.01 -1.17 -26.74
C TYR A 55 -77.97 -0.65 -25.72
N ILE A 56 -78.28 -0.61 -24.43
CA ILE A 56 -77.33 -0.21 -23.38
C ILE A 56 -76.16 -1.19 -23.33
N PHE A 57 -76.43 -2.51 -23.37
CA PHE A 57 -75.40 -3.55 -23.41
C PHE A 57 -74.49 -3.37 -24.64
N PHE A 58 -75.06 -3.31 -25.84
CA PHE A 58 -74.32 -3.18 -27.09
C PHE A 58 -73.51 -1.88 -27.16
N SER A 59 -74.05 -0.78 -26.62
CA SER A 59 -73.35 0.51 -26.57
C SER A 59 -72.16 0.48 -25.62
N ALA A 60 -72.35 -0.07 -24.42
CA ALA A 60 -71.29 -0.24 -23.44
C ALA A 60 -70.20 -1.20 -23.94
N GLU A 61 -70.62 -2.31 -24.56
CA GLU A 61 -69.73 -3.30 -25.17
C GLU A 61 -68.93 -2.70 -26.33
N THR A 62 -69.58 -2.04 -27.29
CA THR A 62 -68.91 -1.37 -28.43
C THR A 62 -67.92 -0.32 -27.97
N PHE A 63 -68.29 0.47 -26.95
CA PHE A 63 -67.40 1.46 -26.37
C PHE A 63 -66.18 0.79 -25.70
N LEU A 64 -66.42 -0.22 -24.86
CA LEU A 64 -65.39 -0.98 -24.18
C LEU A 64 -64.41 -1.56 -25.20
N TYR A 65 -64.88 -2.21 -26.27
CA TYR A 65 -63.99 -2.81 -27.27
C TYR A 65 -63.16 -1.77 -28.04
N LYS A 66 -63.76 -0.62 -28.42
CA LYS A 66 -63.00 0.47 -29.07
C LYS A 66 -61.93 1.05 -28.15
N ALA A 67 -62.24 1.25 -26.87
CA ALA A 67 -61.28 1.70 -25.87
C ALA A 67 -60.21 0.63 -25.58
N ALA A 68 -60.64 -0.62 -25.49
CA ALA A 68 -59.77 -1.75 -25.20
C ALA A 68 -58.76 -2.00 -26.32
N GLU A 69 -59.09 -1.79 -27.58
CA GLU A 69 -58.12 -1.88 -28.68
C GLU A 69 -56.90 -0.97 -28.44
N GLN A 70 -57.13 0.29 -28.09
CA GLN A 70 -56.06 1.25 -27.81
C GLN A 70 -55.26 0.88 -26.55
N LEU A 71 -55.94 0.41 -25.51
CA LEU A 71 -55.29 0.00 -24.26
C LEU A 71 -54.51 -1.30 -24.41
N SER A 72 -55.02 -2.26 -25.17
CA SER A 72 -54.37 -3.53 -25.48
C SER A 72 -53.09 -3.32 -26.29
N ASN A 73 -53.07 -2.38 -27.22
CA ASN A 73 -51.83 -2.01 -27.94
C ASN A 73 -50.75 -1.51 -26.96
N VAL A 74 -51.12 -0.65 -26.01
CA VAL A 74 -50.17 -0.16 -24.99
C VAL A 74 -49.73 -1.29 -24.04
N LEU A 75 -50.64 -2.19 -23.66
CA LEU A 75 -50.29 -3.38 -22.86
C LEU A 75 -49.31 -4.28 -23.60
N PHE A 76 -49.54 -4.50 -24.89
CA PHE A 76 -48.66 -5.32 -25.74
C PHE A 76 -47.27 -4.69 -25.87
N ASP A 77 -47.18 -3.38 -26.11
CA ASP A 77 -45.90 -2.66 -26.15
C ASP A 77 -45.14 -2.76 -24.83
N LEU A 78 -45.84 -2.59 -23.69
CA LEU A 78 -45.23 -2.72 -22.36
C LEU A 78 -44.78 -4.15 -22.07
N GLN A 79 -45.56 -5.16 -22.48
CA GLN A 79 -45.21 -6.58 -22.33
C GLN A 79 -44.00 -6.95 -23.20
N SER A 80 -43.97 -6.49 -24.45
CA SER A 80 -42.86 -6.69 -25.38
C SER A 80 -41.58 -6.04 -24.85
N ASN A 81 -41.67 -4.79 -24.37
CA ASN A 81 -40.56 -4.09 -23.74
C ASN A 81 -40.05 -4.81 -22.48
N ALA A 82 -40.96 -5.27 -21.59
CA ALA A 82 -40.58 -6.05 -20.41
C ALA A 82 -39.85 -7.35 -20.78
N SER A 83 -40.30 -8.02 -21.83
CA SER A 83 -39.70 -9.26 -22.33
C SER A 83 -38.29 -9.02 -22.89
N HIS A 84 -38.11 -7.95 -23.65
CA HIS A 84 -36.80 -7.54 -24.15
C HIS A 84 -35.83 -7.18 -23.01
N ILE A 85 -36.28 -6.37 -22.04
CA ILE A 85 -35.46 -6.00 -20.88
C ILE A 85 -35.11 -7.22 -20.02
N TYR A 86 -36.03 -8.18 -19.88
CA TYR A 86 -35.76 -9.45 -19.20
C TYR A 86 -34.67 -10.26 -19.91
N GLN A 87 -34.69 -10.34 -21.25
CA GLN A 87 -33.62 -11.00 -22.00
C GLN A 87 -32.27 -10.34 -21.77
N CYS A 88 -32.20 -9.00 -21.87
CA CYS A 88 -30.98 -8.25 -21.56
C CYS A 88 -30.51 -8.48 -20.12
N HIS A 89 -31.44 -8.55 -19.16
CA HIS A 89 -31.13 -8.86 -17.75
C HIS A 89 -30.51 -10.25 -17.59
N CYS A 90 -31.07 -11.27 -18.24
CA CYS A 90 -30.51 -12.62 -18.23
C CYS A 90 -29.09 -12.65 -18.78
N GLU A 91 -28.84 -11.98 -19.91
CA GLU A 91 -27.51 -11.88 -20.52
C GLU A 91 -26.51 -11.18 -19.60
N VAL A 92 -26.89 -10.05 -19.00
CA VAL A 92 -26.06 -9.31 -18.05
C VAL A 92 -25.76 -10.18 -16.83
N THR A 93 -26.78 -10.85 -16.28
CA THR A 93 -26.62 -11.72 -15.10
C THR A 93 -25.69 -12.88 -15.38
N GLN A 94 -25.85 -13.57 -16.51
CA GLN A 94 -24.97 -14.67 -16.92
C GLN A 94 -23.54 -14.17 -17.10
N ARG A 95 -23.35 -13.07 -17.84
CA ARG A 95 -22.03 -12.47 -18.07
C ARG A 95 -21.34 -12.06 -16.78
N VAL A 96 -22.06 -11.42 -15.85
CA VAL A 96 -21.54 -11.01 -14.55
C VAL A 96 -21.13 -12.24 -13.75
N ASN A 97 -21.99 -13.25 -13.63
CA ASN A 97 -21.70 -14.46 -12.87
C ASN A 97 -20.45 -15.19 -13.42
N THR A 98 -20.35 -15.35 -14.74
CA THR A 98 -19.18 -15.96 -15.38
C THR A 98 -17.90 -15.17 -15.10
N LYS A 99 -17.93 -13.84 -15.28
CA LYS A 99 -16.76 -13.00 -15.03
C LYS A 99 -16.33 -12.96 -13.57
N VAL A 100 -17.28 -12.94 -12.63
CA VAL A 100 -16.96 -12.98 -11.20
C VAL A 100 -16.25 -14.29 -10.88
N LEU A 101 -16.74 -15.43 -11.39
CA LEU A 101 -16.10 -16.72 -11.20
C LEU A 101 -14.67 -16.75 -11.78
N GLU A 102 -14.48 -16.24 -13.00
CA GLU A 102 -13.16 -16.14 -13.65
C GLU A 102 -12.18 -15.30 -12.81
N ILE A 103 -12.62 -14.14 -12.31
CA ILE A 103 -11.81 -13.26 -11.47
C ILE A 103 -11.47 -13.92 -10.14
N GLU A 104 -12.41 -14.65 -9.54
CA GLU A 104 -12.17 -15.39 -8.29
C GLU A 104 -11.16 -16.53 -8.48
N THR A 105 -11.23 -17.26 -9.60
CA THR A 105 -10.24 -18.29 -9.93
C THR A 105 -8.87 -17.67 -10.19
N GLU A 106 -8.80 -16.60 -10.98
CA GLU A 106 -7.55 -15.90 -11.28
C GLU A 106 -6.93 -15.29 -10.01
N LEU A 107 -7.75 -14.76 -9.10
CA LEU A 107 -7.31 -14.26 -7.81
C LEU A 107 -6.67 -15.37 -6.97
N LYS A 108 -7.29 -16.56 -6.90
CA LYS A 108 -6.73 -17.70 -6.17
C LYS A 108 -5.38 -18.11 -6.74
N ASP A 109 -5.25 -18.19 -8.06
CA ASP A 109 -4.00 -18.57 -8.74
C ASP A 109 -2.90 -17.52 -8.55
N LYS A 110 -3.25 -16.23 -8.63
CA LYS A 110 -2.33 -15.12 -8.35
C LYS A 110 -1.85 -15.15 -6.90
N LEU A 111 -2.74 -15.37 -5.94
CA LEU A 111 -2.37 -15.46 -4.52
C LEU A 111 -1.49 -16.70 -4.25
N ALA A 112 -1.76 -17.84 -4.87
CA ALA A 112 -0.91 -19.02 -4.77
C ALA A 112 0.49 -18.73 -5.33
N THR A 113 0.58 -18.07 -6.48
CA THR A 113 1.84 -17.68 -7.14
C THR A 113 2.63 -16.68 -6.29
N ILE A 114 1.97 -15.71 -5.65
CA ILE A 114 2.62 -14.80 -4.70
C ILE A 114 3.23 -15.61 -3.54
N LYS A 115 2.47 -16.52 -2.94
CA LYS A 115 2.96 -17.35 -1.83
C LYS A 115 4.17 -18.18 -2.21
N THR A 116 4.16 -18.84 -3.37
CA THR A 116 5.31 -19.62 -3.85
C THR A 116 6.53 -18.74 -4.09
N ASN A 117 6.36 -17.59 -4.76
CA ASN A 117 7.46 -16.66 -5.03
C ASN A 117 8.11 -16.12 -3.75
N PHE A 118 7.31 -15.80 -2.72
CA PHE A 118 7.84 -15.33 -1.44
C PHE A 118 8.47 -16.46 -0.62
N ALA A 119 7.93 -17.68 -0.68
CA ALA A 119 8.57 -18.86 -0.08
C ALA A 119 9.96 -19.11 -0.70
N ASP A 120 10.08 -19.06 -2.03
CA ASP A 120 11.36 -19.22 -2.73
C ASP A 120 12.36 -18.12 -2.36
N LYS A 121 11.91 -16.86 -2.28
CA LYS A 121 12.72 -15.74 -1.79
C LYS A 121 13.20 -15.96 -0.35
N GLN A 122 12.35 -16.50 0.52
CA GLN A 122 12.68 -16.77 1.91
C GLN A 122 13.72 -17.90 2.03
N VAL A 123 13.58 -18.97 1.26
CA VAL A 123 14.58 -20.06 1.18
C VAL A 123 15.91 -19.52 0.65
N ALA A 124 15.89 -18.78 -0.45
CA ALA A 124 17.08 -18.19 -1.05
C ALA A 124 17.78 -17.19 -0.11
N SER A 125 17.02 -16.37 0.62
CA SER A 125 17.57 -15.45 1.63
C SER A 125 18.20 -16.21 2.81
N THR A 126 17.54 -17.27 3.29
CA THR A 126 18.06 -18.12 4.37
C THR A 126 19.36 -18.81 3.96
N GLY A 127 19.43 -19.33 2.74
CA GLY A 127 20.67 -19.89 2.17
C GLY A 127 21.80 -18.86 2.08
N ARG A 128 21.52 -17.64 1.61
CA ARG A 128 22.50 -16.53 1.57
C ARG A 128 23.00 -16.14 2.96
N ILE A 129 22.11 -16.02 3.94
CA ILE A 129 22.46 -15.72 5.34
C ILE A 129 23.37 -16.81 5.89
N GLN A 130 23.07 -18.09 5.64
CA GLN A 130 23.89 -19.20 6.12
C GLN A 130 25.30 -19.16 5.51
N ILE A 131 25.42 -18.94 4.19
CA ILE A 131 26.73 -18.79 3.53
C ILE A 131 27.52 -17.63 4.14
N LEU A 132 26.87 -16.48 4.38
CA LEU A 132 27.51 -15.32 4.99
C LEU A 132 27.93 -15.58 6.44
N ARG A 133 27.17 -16.36 7.22
CA ARG A 133 27.53 -16.76 8.59
C ARG A 133 28.75 -17.66 8.60
N THR A 134 28.76 -18.71 7.78
CA THR A 134 29.92 -19.61 7.65
C THR A 134 31.16 -18.84 7.21
N SER A 135 31.02 -17.96 6.21
CA SER A 135 32.12 -17.08 5.78
C SER A 135 32.59 -16.16 6.91
N LEU A 136 31.67 -15.55 7.65
CA LEU A 136 32.01 -14.69 8.78
C LEU A 136 32.80 -15.45 9.85
N GLU A 137 32.38 -16.66 10.20
CA GLU A 137 33.05 -17.52 11.18
C GLU A 137 34.47 -17.89 10.73
N THR A 138 34.64 -18.32 9.49
CA THR A 138 35.97 -18.65 8.94
C THR A 138 36.88 -17.42 8.96
N HIS A 139 36.39 -16.27 8.48
CA HIS A 139 37.18 -15.03 8.48
C HIS A 139 37.46 -14.50 9.89
N LEU A 140 36.58 -14.77 10.87
CA LEU A 140 36.81 -14.43 12.27
C LEU A 140 37.87 -15.32 12.91
N LYS A 141 37.83 -16.64 12.66
CA LYS A 141 38.87 -17.58 13.13
C LYS A 141 40.24 -17.19 12.59
N GLU A 142 40.32 -16.88 11.29
CA GLU A 142 41.54 -16.36 10.67
C GLU A 142 41.97 -14.99 11.23
N LEU A 143 41.02 -14.11 11.58
CA LEU A 143 41.36 -12.82 12.19
C LEU A 143 41.93 -12.98 13.61
N LEU A 144 41.41 -13.96 14.37
CA LEU A 144 41.83 -14.26 15.74
C LEU A 144 43.19 -14.95 15.78
N SER A 145 43.56 -15.71 14.74
CA SER A 145 44.90 -16.31 14.65
C SER A 145 45.99 -15.31 14.25
N LEU A 146 45.63 -14.14 13.72
CA LEU A 146 46.60 -13.10 13.33
C LEU A 146 47.00 -12.23 14.54
N PRO A 147 48.30 -11.94 14.73
CA PRO A 147 48.77 -11.09 15.81
C PRO A 147 48.31 -9.65 15.63
N ARG A 148 47.87 -9.02 16.73
CA ARG A 148 47.41 -7.63 16.75
C ARG A 148 48.36 -6.76 17.56
N HIS A 149 49.06 -5.87 16.88
CA HIS A 149 50.00 -4.94 17.51
C HIS A 149 49.38 -3.54 17.71
N ARG A 150 49.60 -2.93 18.89
CA ARG A 150 49.19 -1.55 19.20
C ARG A 150 50.22 -0.53 18.71
N LEU A 151 50.46 -0.52 17.40
CA LEU A 151 51.55 0.28 16.78
C LEU A 151 51.41 1.80 16.99
N TRP A 152 50.18 2.32 16.97
CA TRP A 152 49.97 3.77 16.95
C TRP A 152 50.42 4.45 18.25
N TRP A 153 50.18 3.81 19.41
CA TRP A 153 50.66 4.32 20.69
C TRP A 153 52.19 4.35 20.77
N ARG A 154 52.84 3.29 20.29
CA ARG A 154 54.31 3.19 20.21
C ARG A 154 54.90 4.30 19.35
N VAL A 155 54.34 4.49 18.14
CA VAL A 155 54.78 5.56 17.22
C VAL A 155 54.60 6.95 17.85
N ILE A 156 53.47 7.21 18.50
CA ILE A 156 53.25 8.49 19.20
C ILE A 156 54.27 8.71 20.30
N CYS A 157 54.53 7.70 21.13
CA CYS A 157 55.52 7.82 22.20
C CYS A 157 56.90 8.16 21.65
N VAL A 158 57.34 7.47 20.58
CA VAL A 158 58.61 7.78 19.90
C VAL A 158 58.63 9.23 19.46
N VAL A 159 57.62 9.69 18.72
CA VAL A 159 57.58 11.07 18.21
C VAL A 159 57.64 12.08 19.35
N ILE A 160 56.88 11.90 20.43
CA ILE A 160 56.86 12.81 21.58
C ILE A 160 58.22 12.83 22.28
N PHE A 161 58.80 11.67 22.60
CA PHE A 161 60.11 11.61 23.27
C PHE A 161 61.22 12.19 22.38
N SER A 162 61.19 11.92 21.08
CA SER A 162 62.14 12.48 20.12
C SER A 162 62.04 14.00 20.02
N LEU A 163 60.83 14.55 20.07
CA LEU A 163 60.63 16.00 20.11
C LEU A 163 61.14 16.59 21.43
N ILE A 164 60.85 15.98 22.59
CA ILE A 164 61.34 16.45 23.90
C ILE A 164 62.88 16.47 23.93
N ILE A 165 63.51 15.38 23.50
CA ILE A 165 64.98 15.28 23.45
C ILE A 165 65.53 16.26 22.42
N GLY A 166 64.93 16.35 21.23
CA GLY A 166 65.34 17.26 20.17
C GLY A 166 65.25 18.73 20.53
N PHE A 167 64.16 19.16 21.17
CA PHE A 167 64.02 20.53 21.67
C PHE A 167 64.99 20.81 22.82
N GLY A 168 65.17 19.84 23.73
CA GLY A 168 66.16 19.96 24.80
C GLY A 168 67.58 20.17 24.26
N ASP A 169 67.95 19.40 23.24
CA ASP A 169 69.25 19.50 22.57
C ASP A 169 69.37 20.79 21.75
N ALA A 170 68.31 21.20 21.04
CA ALA A 170 68.29 22.47 20.30
C ALA A 170 68.41 23.69 21.22
N ILE A 171 67.74 23.71 22.37
CA ILE A 171 67.88 24.77 23.38
C ILE A 171 69.30 24.76 23.95
N PHE A 172 69.83 23.59 24.25
CA PHE A 172 71.20 23.43 24.78
C PHE A 172 72.25 23.94 23.79
N ILE A 173 72.12 23.61 22.50
CA ILE A 173 72.99 24.06 21.42
C ILE A 173 72.78 25.56 21.12
N SER A 174 71.54 26.05 21.13
CA SER A 174 71.24 27.47 20.92
C SER A 174 71.87 28.34 22.02
N ASN A 175 71.79 27.91 23.28
CA ASN A 175 72.49 28.54 24.40
C ASN A 175 74.01 28.50 24.24
N ALA A 176 74.56 27.47 23.60
CA ALA A 176 75.99 27.41 23.27
C ALA A 176 76.36 28.40 22.15
N LEU A 177 75.45 28.67 21.21
CA LEU A 177 75.65 29.61 20.11
C LEU A 177 75.28 31.06 20.46
N ALA A 178 74.68 31.32 21.63
CA ALA A 178 74.23 32.64 22.08
C ALA A 178 75.34 33.71 22.16
N ILE A 179 76.60 33.29 22.16
CA ILE A 179 77.79 34.07 22.53
C ILE A 179 78.49 34.67 21.29
N THR A 180 77.89 34.57 20.11
CA THR A 180 78.46 35.06 18.85
C THR A 180 78.12 36.52 18.52
N GLY A 181 77.37 37.25 19.37
CA GLY A 181 76.91 38.61 19.08
C GLY A 181 75.86 38.72 17.97
N VAL A 182 75.37 37.57 17.51
CA VAL A 182 74.43 37.39 16.40
C VAL A 182 72.97 37.52 16.88
N THR A 183 72.03 37.87 15.99
CA THR A 183 70.60 37.96 16.30
C THR A 183 70.04 36.63 16.81
N GLU A 184 69.02 36.66 17.67
CA GLU A 184 68.39 35.43 18.22
C GLU A 184 67.93 34.44 17.14
N GLN A 185 67.44 34.96 16.00
CA GLN A 185 66.97 34.14 14.89
C GLN A 185 68.09 33.36 14.20
N GLU A 186 69.25 33.98 14.02
CA GLU A 186 70.41 33.38 13.37
C GLU A 186 71.10 32.29 14.23
N LYS A 187 70.81 32.23 15.54
CA LYS A 187 71.31 31.18 16.46
C LYS A 187 70.40 29.96 16.53
N ILE A 188 69.09 30.17 16.44
CA ILE A 188 68.08 29.10 16.56
C ILE A 188 68.12 28.16 15.34
N PHE A 189 68.28 28.71 14.14
CA PHE A 189 68.29 27.92 12.91
C PHE A 189 69.40 26.86 12.84
N PRO A 190 70.69 27.17 13.09
CA PRO A 190 71.75 26.16 13.11
C PRO A 190 71.57 25.17 14.27
N ALA A 191 71.08 25.62 15.44
CA ALA A 191 70.82 24.73 16.57
C ALA A 191 69.74 23.69 16.27
N ILE A 192 68.63 24.10 15.66
CA ILE A 192 67.58 23.20 15.19
C ILE A 192 68.13 22.24 14.12
N SER A 193 68.96 22.75 13.19
CA SER A 193 69.53 21.93 12.12
C SER A 193 70.45 20.83 12.65
N ILE A 194 71.28 21.16 13.64
CA ILE A 194 72.15 20.19 14.33
C ILE A 194 71.32 19.19 15.13
N ALA A 195 70.32 19.63 15.89
CA ALA A 195 69.42 18.75 16.63
C ALA A 195 68.65 17.80 15.70
N LEU A 196 68.16 18.29 14.56
CA LEU A 196 67.51 17.45 13.54
C LEU A 196 68.50 16.44 12.93
N ALA A 197 69.73 16.84 12.63
CA ALA A 197 70.76 15.94 12.14
C ALA A 197 71.05 14.83 13.15
N LEU A 198 71.17 15.17 14.44
CA LEU A 198 71.31 14.18 15.51
C LEU A 198 70.08 13.28 15.62
N ILE A 199 68.88 13.81 15.38
CA ILE A 199 67.66 13.00 15.33
C ILE A 199 67.71 11.97 14.22
N PHE A 200 68.04 12.39 13.00
CA PHE A 200 68.16 11.46 11.88
C PHE A 200 69.26 10.43 12.12
N CYS A 201 70.43 10.84 12.62
CA CYS A 201 71.49 9.90 12.99
C CYS A 201 71.04 8.89 14.04
N GLY A 202 70.27 9.31 15.04
CA GLY A 202 69.72 8.43 16.08
C GLY A 202 68.70 7.43 15.52
N ILE A 203 67.84 7.87 14.60
CA ILE A 203 66.88 7.01 13.89
C ILE A 203 67.61 5.96 13.05
N PHE A 204 68.56 6.38 12.21
CA PHE A 204 69.35 5.47 11.37
C PHE A 204 70.12 4.47 12.22
N LEU A 205 70.70 4.93 13.33
CA LEU A 205 71.42 4.03 14.23
C LEU A 205 70.48 2.99 14.83
N ALA A 206 69.32 3.40 15.34
CA ALA A 206 68.31 2.47 15.87
C ALA A 206 67.86 1.43 14.83
N GLU A 207 67.69 1.83 13.57
CA GLU A 207 67.32 0.92 12.47
C GLU A 207 68.40 -0.14 12.21
N ILE A 208 69.68 0.25 12.20
CA ILE A 208 70.81 -0.69 12.10
C ILE A 208 70.81 -1.69 13.26
N PHE A 209 70.47 -1.24 14.47
CA PHE A 209 70.38 -2.12 15.64
C PHE A 209 69.19 -3.10 15.58
N HIS A 210 68.10 -2.72 14.91
CA HIS A 210 66.94 -3.59 14.67
C HIS A 210 67.17 -4.66 13.59
N GLU A 211 68.06 -4.40 12.62
CA GLU A 211 68.29 -5.34 11.52
C GLU A 211 69.05 -6.58 12.01
N LYS A 212 68.29 -7.67 12.23
CA LYS A 212 68.82 -8.95 12.74
C LYS A 212 69.83 -9.62 11.80
N LYS A 213 69.87 -9.22 10.52
CA LYS A 213 70.80 -9.75 9.52
C LYS A 213 72.24 -9.25 9.74
N ILE A 214 72.42 -8.15 10.44
CA ILE A 214 73.74 -7.55 10.69
C ILE A 214 74.37 -8.23 11.93
N PRO A 215 75.60 -8.78 11.83
CA PRO A 215 76.26 -9.41 12.96
C PRO A 215 76.45 -8.42 14.11
N ILE A 216 76.37 -8.91 15.35
CA ILE A 216 76.41 -8.09 16.56
C ILE A 216 77.68 -7.22 16.60
N GLY A 217 78.83 -7.79 16.21
CA GLY A 217 80.11 -7.06 16.17
C GLY A 217 80.08 -5.84 15.24
N LEU A 218 79.47 -5.97 14.06
CA LEU A 218 79.39 -4.85 13.11
C LEU A 218 78.45 -3.74 13.61
N ARG A 219 77.33 -4.11 14.27
CA ARG A 219 76.43 -3.14 14.90
C ARG A 219 77.11 -2.35 16.02
N ALA A 220 77.89 -3.03 16.86
CA ALA A 220 78.67 -2.39 17.92
C ALA A 220 79.70 -1.42 17.35
N VAL A 221 80.43 -1.82 16.29
CA VAL A 221 81.42 -0.96 15.62
C VAL A 221 80.77 0.29 15.03
N VAL A 222 79.66 0.15 14.30
CA VAL A 222 78.93 1.31 13.73
C VAL A 222 78.39 2.22 14.84
N GLY A 223 77.87 1.65 15.93
CA GLY A 223 77.45 2.39 17.12
C GLY A 223 78.56 3.24 17.74
N ILE A 224 79.71 2.62 18.00
CA ILE A 224 80.88 3.30 18.59
C ILE A 224 81.39 4.39 17.64
N LEU A 225 81.51 4.12 16.34
CA LEU A 225 81.96 5.09 15.35
C LEU A 225 81.01 6.29 15.25
N THR A 226 79.69 6.05 15.24
CA THR A 226 78.69 7.12 15.18
C THR A 226 78.72 7.97 16.44
N ALA A 227 78.80 7.34 17.63
CA ALA A 227 78.92 8.07 18.89
C ALA A 227 80.22 8.88 18.98
N ALA A 228 81.34 8.33 18.50
CA ALA A 228 82.62 9.04 18.45
C ALA A 228 82.58 10.23 17.47
N LEU A 229 81.86 10.10 16.34
CA LEU A 229 81.64 11.19 15.40
C LEU A 229 80.80 12.31 16.02
N VAL A 230 79.70 11.95 16.71
CA VAL A 230 78.88 12.90 17.47
C VAL A 230 79.70 13.60 18.56
N TYR A 231 80.49 12.84 19.33
CA TYR A 231 81.37 13.39 20.35
C TYR A 231 82.34 14.42 19.76
N LYS A 232 83.05 14.08 18.68
CA LYS A 232 83.98 15.01 18.02
C LYS A 232 83.30 16.26 17.49
N ALA A 233 82.14 16.12 16.83
CA ALA A 233 81.38 17.26 16.32
C ALA A 233 80.94 18.20 17.45
N MET A 234 80.43 17.63 18.55
CA MET A 234 79.98 18.41 19.71
C MET A 234 81.14 18.99 20.51
N PHE A 235 82.28 18.31 20.57
CA PHE A 235 83.50 18.84 21.19
C PHE A 235 84.02 20.08 20.45
N VAL A 236 83.98 20.09 19.12
CA VAL A 236 84.34 21.26 18.32
C VAL A 236 83.39 22.43 18.62
N ILE A 237 82.07 22.19 18.63
CA ILE A 237 81.07 23.20 18.97
C ILE A 237 81.28 23.73 20.41
N GLY A 238 81.54 22.82 21.36
CA GLY A 238 81.84 23.16 22.75
C GLY A 238 83.14 23.95 22.92
N GLY A 239 84.16 23.65 22.11
CA GLY A 239 85.43 24.39 22.05
C GLY A 239 85.24 25.81 21.51
N PHE A 240 84.48 25.97 20.43
CA PHE A 240 84.08 27.28 19.92
C PHE A 240 83.34 28.09 20.98
N ARG A 241 82.37 27.48 21.66
CA ARG A 241 81.66 28.10 22.79
C ARG A 241 82.62 28.53 23.89
N SER A 242 83.48 27.63 24.39
CA SER A 242 84.40 27.94 25.50
C SER A 242 85.37 29.08 25.16
N SER A 243 85.81 29.18 23.90
CA SER A 243 86.64 30.29 23.41
C SER A 243 85.90 31.63 23.41
N LEU A 244 84.61 31.62 23.04
CA LEU A 244 83.75 32.81 23.05
C LEU A 244 83.35 33.22 24.48
N VAL A 245 82.99 32.26 25.33
CA VAL A 245 82.68 32.47 26.76
C VAL A 245 83.86 33.11 27.47
N ALA A 246 85.09 32.65 27.21
CA ALA A 246 86.29 33.20 27.84
C ALA A 246 86.49 34.70 27.51
N LYS A 247 86.11 35.13 26.29
CA LYS A 247 86.14 36.54 25.88
C LYS A 247 85.06 37.38 26.57
N ASP A 248 83.85 36.84 26.77
CA ASP A 248 82.75 37.58 27.40
C ASP A 248 82.78 37.57 28.94
N ILE A 249 83.35 36.54 29.57
CA ILE A 249 83.62 36.53 31.01
C ILE A 249 84.67 37.60 31.35
N ALA A 250 85.67 37.81 30.49
CA ALA A 250 86.61 38.92 30.63
C ALA A 250 85.92 40.30 30.55
N ASN A 251 84.72 40.37 29.94
CA ASN A 251 83.87 41.56 29.83
C ASN A 251 82.78 41.65 30.91
N GLY A 252 82.80 40.79 31.95
CA GLY A 252 81.92 40.88 33.12
C GLY A 252 80.58 40.12 33.03
N ALA A 253 80.37 39.28 32.00
CA ALA A 253 79.15 38.48 31.87
C ALA A 253 79.13 37.24 32.81
N LYS A 254 77.98 36.98 33.45
CA LYS A 254 77.74 35.78 34.29
C LYS A 254 77.27 34.59 33.44
N LEU A 255 78.13 34.07 32.57
CA LEU A 255 77.85 32.84 31.80
C LEU A 255 78.41 31.61 32.53
N GLN A 256 77.62 30.55 32.64
CA GLN A 256 78.11 29.27 33.18
C GLN A 256 79.14 28.66 32.23
N ASN A 257 80.38 28.52 32.70
CA ASN A 257 81.46 27.89 31.96
C ASN A 257 81.32 26.36 32.03
N ILE A 258 80.81 25.75 30.95
CA ILE A 258 80.79 24.29 30.79
C ILE A 258 81.99 23.93 29.92
N SER A 259 82.79 22.96 30.34
CA SER A 259 83.94 22.53 29.54
C SER A 259 83.48 21.93 28.20
N PRO A 260 84.29 22.02 27.13
CA PRO A 260 84.00 21.36 25.86
C PRO A 260 83.73 19.85 26.01
N GLU A 261 84.40 19.21 26.95
CA GLU A 261 84.23 17.78 27.29
C GLU A 261 82.86 17.51 27.90
N GLN A 262 82.44 18.32 28.88
CA GLN A 262 81.12 18.21 29.51
C GLN A 262 79.98 18.46 28.51
N PHE A 263 80.17 19.42 27.60
CA PHE A 263 79.21 19.70 26.52
C PHE A 263 79.08 18.50 25.56
N ALA A 264 80.22 17.98 25.07
CA ALA A 264 80.23 16.84 24.16
C ALA A 264 79.64 15.58 24.81
N LEU A 265 79.95 15.33 26.09
CA LEU A 265 79.42 14.19 26.83
C LEU A 265 77.89 14.28 26.99
N LEU A 266 77.35 15.45 27.32
CA LEU A 266 75.90 15.63 27.47
C LEU A 266 75.16 15.42 26.14
N SER A 267 75.66 15.98 25.05
CA SER A 267 75.06 15.78 23.72
C SER A 267 75.16 14.33 23.24
N VAL A 268 76.25 13.61 23.56
CA VAL A 268 76.34 12.17 23.29
C VAL A 268 75.33 11.38 24.13
N MET A 269 75.13 11.74 25.41
CA MET A 269 74.11 11.09 26.25
C MET A 269 72.69 11.31 25.70
N LEU A 270 72.36 12.54 25.27
CA LEU A 270 71.08 12.84 24.63
C LEU A 270 70.90 12.07 23.30
N PHE A 271 71.97 11.98 22.50
CA PHE A 271 71.98 11.19 21.28
C PHE A 271 71.77 9.68 21.54
N VAL A 272 72.46 9.11 22.53
CA VAL A 272 72.29 7.71 22.93
C VAL A 272 70.88 7.46 23.46
N ALA A 273 70.34 8.36 24.29
CA ALA A 273 68.97 8.29 24.78
C ALA A 273 67.97 8.31 23.61
N LEU A 274 68.20 9.15 22.60
CA LEU A 274 67.37 9.19 21.42
C LEU A 274 67.43 7.90 20.60
N ALA A 275 68.62 7.37 20.36
CA ALA A 275 68.80 6.10 19.66
C ALA A 275 68.11 4.95 20.42
N PHE A 276 68.17 4.98 21.75
CA PHE A 276 67.53 3.98 22.62
C PHE A 276 66.00 4.09 22.61
N VAL A 277 65.44 5.31 22.65
CA VAL A 277 64.00 5.56 22.51
C VAL A 277 63.47 4.97 21.20
N HIS A 278 64.17 5.21 20.08
CA HIS A 278 63.77 4.62 18.80
C HIS A 278 63.95 3.10 18.80
N TYR A 279 65.06 2.57 19.32
CA TYR A 279 65.31 1.12 19.36
C TYR A 279 64.28 0.35 20.20
N LEU A 280 63.83 0.90 21.34
CA LEU A 280 62.86 0.20 22.18
C LEU A 280 61.43 0.40 21.71
N LEU A 281 61.06 1.65 21.42
CA LEU A 281 59.67 2.00 21.22
C LEU A 281 59.26 1.89 19.76
N PHE A 282 60.16 2.07 18.79
CA PHE A 282 59.78 2.00 17.38
C PHE A 282 59.41 0.56 16.97
N PRO A 283 58.22 0.35 16.40
CA PRO A 283 57.81 -0.98 15.98
C PRO A 283 58.59 -1.45 14.76
N SER A 284 58.90 -2.75 14.73
CA SER A 284 59.62 -3.35 13.60
C SER A 284 58.79 -3.36 12.31
N LEU A 285 59.46 -3.41 11.15
CA LEU A 285 58.80 -3.51 9.84
C LEU A 285 57.89 -4.76 9.74
N GLN A 286 58.27 -5.85 10.42
CA GLN A 286 57.47 -7.07 10.49
C GLN A 286 56.14 -6.83 11.22
N GLU A 287 56.17 -6.16 12.38
CA GLU A 287 54.96 -5.82 13.12
C GLU A 287 54.01 -4.91 12.31
N PHE A 288 54.56 -3.99 11.51
CA PHE A 288 53.77 -3.17 10.59
C PHE A 288 53.08 -4.01 9.50
N ARG A 289 53.78 -4.99 8.92
CA ARG A 289 53.21 -5.90 7.91
C ARG A 289 52.10 -6.76 8.50
N GLU A 290 52.34 -7.35 9.66
CA GLU A 290 51.37 -8.16 10.40
C GLU A 290 50.13 -7.36 10.80
N ASN A 291 50.29 -6.13 11.28
CA ASN A 291 49.13 -5.30 11.61
C ASN A 291 48.38 -4.85 10.35
N ARG A 292 49.05 -4.68 9.21
CA ARG A 292 48.41 -4.38 7.93
C ARG A 292 47.55 -5.56 7.45
N THR A 293 48.05 -6.79 7.54
CA THR A 293 47.28 -7.99 7.19
C THR A 293 46.08 -8.16 8.13
N TRP A 294 46.28 -7.98 9.45
CA TRP A 294 45.19 -7.98 10.44
C TRP A 294 44.12 -6.93 10.14
N ARG A 295 44.52 -5.68 9.83
CA ARG A 295 43.58 -4.60 9.47
C ARG A 295 42.81 -4.91 8.19
N SER A 296 43.46 -5.48 7.18
CA SER A 296 42.82 -5.89 5.93
C SER A 296 41.75 -6.96 6.19
N LYS A 297 42.10 -8.02 6.94
CA LYS A 297 41.16 -9.09 7.30
C LYS A 297 40.01 -8.56 8.17
N LYS A 298 40.27 -7.64 9.10
CA LYS A 298 39.23 -6.96 9.89
C LYS A 298 38.25 -6.17 9.01
N ARG A 299 38.73 -5.50 7.96
CA ARG A 299 37.85 -4.81 6.99
C ARG A 299 36.96 -5.81 6.26
N GLN A 300 37.50 -6.94 5.82
CA GLN A 300 36.70 -8.00 5.19
C GLN A 300 35.61 -8.54 6.13
N VAL A 301 35.96 -8.87 7.38
CA VAL A 301 35.00 -9.30 8.41
C VAL A 301 33.89 -8.27 8.60
N ASN A 302 34.24 -6.98 8.69
CA ASN A 302 33.26 -5.91 8.84
C ASN A 302 32.35 -5.79 7.61
N THR A 303 32.87 -5.96 6.39
CA THR A 303 32.08 -5.96 5.16
C THR A 303 31.09 -7.12 5.14
N ILE A 304 31.53 -8.33 5.49
CA ILE A 304 30.67 -9.52 5.60
C ILE A 304 29.58 -9.29 6.66
N ARG A 305 29.96 -8.80 7.85
CA ARG A 305 29.01 -8.49 8.92
C ARG A 305 27.96 -7.45 8.50
N LYS A 306 28.36 -6.42 7.74
CA LYS A 306 27.41 -5.43 7.19
C LYS A 306 26.47 -6.05 6.16
N ARG A 307 26.98 -6.92 5.27
CA ARG A 307 26.15 -7.65 4.30
C ARG A 307 25.17 -8.59 4.99
N LEU A 308 25.62 -9.35 5.99
CA LEU A 308 24.79 -10.24 6.79
C LEU A 308 23.61 -9.49 7.43
N ARG A 309 23.88 -8.36 8.10
CA ARG A 309 22.81 -7.53 8.70
C ARG A 309 21.82 -6.98 7.67
N ARG A 310 22.26 -6.70 6.45
CA ARG A 310 21.37 -6.23 5.38
C ARG A 310 20.45 -7.36 4.91
N GLU A 311 21.01 -8.55 4.67
CA GLU A 311 20.24 -9.74 4.28
C GLU A 311 19.25 -10.17 5.36
N GLU A 312 19.65 -10.14 6.64
CA GLU A 312 18.75 -10.43 7.78
C GLU A 312 17.56 -9.44 7.81
N ARG A 313 17.82 -8.14 7.64
CA ARG A 313 16.75 -7.13 7.55
C ARG A 313 15.82 -7.36 6.37
N LEU A 314 16.37 -7.64 5.19
CA LEU A 314 15.56 -7.93 4.00
C LEU A 314 14.66 -9.14 4.25
N ARG A 315 15.19 -10.20 4.87
CA ARG A 315 14.40 -11.38 5.24
C ARG A 315 13.25 -11.01 6.18
N ASP A 316 13.51 -10.19 7.19
CA ASP A 316 12.50 -9.78 8.18
C ASP A 316 11.41 -8.88 7.56
N HIS A 317 11.69 -8.24 6.43
CA HIS A 317 10.73 -7.44 5.66
C HIS A 317 9.86 -8.27 4.69
N LEU A 318 10.33 -9.44 4.23
CA LEU A 318 9.62 -10.28 3.26
C LEU A 318 8.16 -10.60 3.65
N PRO A 319 7.82 -10.97 4.91
CA PRO A 319 6.43 -11.25 5.28
C PRO A 319 5.52 -10.02 5.16
N LYS A 320 6.06 -8.82 5.41
CA LYS A 320 5.30 -7.57 5.28
C LYS A 320 5.07 -7.22 3.81
N GLU A 321 6.09 -7.41 2.97
CA GLU A 321 5.97 -7.22 1.52
C GLU A 321 4.95 -8.20 0.92
N GLN A 322 5.00 -9.48 1.30
CA GLN A 322 4.03 -10.49 0.87
C GLN A 322 2.60 -10.05 1.22
N LEU A 323 2.35 -9.67 2.48
CA LEU A 323 1.02 -9.25 2.94
C LEU A 323 0.52 -8.02 2.16
N GLN A 324 1.41 -7.06 1.86
CA GLN A 324 1.04 -5.88 1.08
C GLN A 324 0.69 -6.23 -0.36
N GLU A 325 1.42 -7.15 -0.98
CA GLU A 325 1.16 -7.60 -2.35
C GLU A 325 -0.15 -8.39 -2.44
N GLU A 326 -0.39 -9.32 -1.51
CA GLU A 326 -1.66 -10.07 -1.39
C GLU A 326 -2.85 -9.11 -1.22
N GLN A 327 -2.72 -8.11 -0.34
CA GLN A 327 -3.77 -7.10 -0.13
C GLN A 327 -4.01 -6.24 -1.37
N ARG A 328 -2.95 -5.87 -2.10
CA ARG A 328 -3.07 -5.06 -3.32
C ARG A 328 -3.84 -5.81 -4.40
N VAL A 329 -3.49 -7.08 -4.63
CA VAL A 329 -4.18 -7.91 -5.63
C VAL A 329 -5.63 -8.14 -5.21
N SER A 330 -5.88 -8.48 -3.95
CA SER A 330 -7.23 -8.69 -3.43
C SER A 330 -8.12 -7.44 -3.58
N ARG A 331 -7.62 -6.24 -3.22
CA ARG A 331 -8.38 -4.99 -3.39
C ARG A 331 -8.70 -4.69 -4.84
N THR A 332 -7.76 -4.94 -5.74
CA THR A 332 -7.94 -4.68 -7.18
C THR A 332 -9.02 -5.61 -7.74
N SER A 333 -8.96 -6.91 -7.44
CA SER A 333 -9.99 -7.86 -7.86
C SER A 333 -11.35 -7.54 -7.25
N GLN A 334 -11.41 -7.17 -5.97
CA GLN A 334 -12.66 -6.80 -5.31
C GLN A 334 -13.32 -5.59 -5.97
N THR A 335 -12.54 -4.57 -6.33
CA THR A 335 -13.07 -3.37 -7.02
C THR A 335 -13.73 -3.73 -8.35
N ILE A 336 -13.16 -4.68 -9.09
CA ILE A 336 -13.74 -5.15 -10.36
C ILE A 336 -15.01 -5.96 -10.11
N ILE A 337 -15.01 -6.85 -9.12
CA ILE A 337 -16.19 -7.64 -8.72
C ILE A 337 -17.34 -6.71 -8.31
N ASP A 338 -17.06 -5.70 -7.47
CA ASP A 338 -18.05 -4.74 -7.00
C ASP A 338 -18.67 -3.96 -8.18
N ALA A 339 -17.86 -3.56 -9.16
CA ALA A 339 -18.35 -2.90 -10.37
C ALA A 339 -19.26 -3.81 -11.21
N LEU A 340 -18.94 -5.10 -11.34
CA LEU A 340 -19.78 -6.08 -12.04
C LEU A 340 -21.09 -6.34 -11.29
N LEU A 341 -21.05 -6.45 -9.96
CA LEU A 341 -22.25 -6.61 -9.14
C LEU A 341 -23.14 -5.36 -9.21
N GLN A 342 -22.56 -4.16 -9.30
CA GLN A 342 -23.31 -2.94 -9.52
C GLN A 342 -24.00 -2.92 -10.89
N GLN A 343 -23.36 -3.43 -11.95
CA GLN A 343 -24.01 -3.57 -13.26
C GLN A 343 -25.23 -4.50 -13.19
N LYS A 344 -25.10 -5.63 -12.49
CA LYS A 344 -26.22 -6.55 -12.25
C LYS A 344 -27.35 -5.86 -11.47
N ALA A 345 -27.03 -5.14 -10.40
CA ALA A 345 -28.02 -4.43 -9.59
C ALA A 345 -28.76 -3.34 -10.40
N ASN A 346 -28.07 -2.64 -11.31
CA ASN A 346 -28.71 -1.67 -12.21
C ASN A 346 -29.69 -2.36 -13.18
N ALA A 347 -29.32 -3.51 -13.73
CA ALA A 347 -30.20 -4.31 -14.59
C ALA A 347 -31.42 -4.83 -13.81
N ASP A 348 -31.23 -5.27 -12.56
CA ASP A 348 -32.33 -5.67 -11.66
C ASP A 348 -33.31 -4.51 -11.43
N GLN A 349 -32.81 -3.30 -11.17
CA GLN A 349 -33.63 -2.10 -10.98
C GLN A 349 -34.40 -1.71 -12.24
N GLU A 350 -33.77 -1.81 -13.41
CA GLU A 350 -34.42 -1.50 -14.69
C GLU A 350 -35.57 -2.48 -14.97
N LEU A 351 -35.35 -3.78 -14.75
CA LEU A 351 -36.38 -4.80 -14.88
C LEU A 351 -37.54 -4.56 -13.90
N GLN A 352 -37.25 -4.28 -12.62
CA GLN A 352 -38.27 -3.94 -11.62
C GLN A 352 -39.12 -2.73 -12.03
N LYS A 353 -38.49 -1.70 -12.60
CA LYS A 353 -39.18 -0.50 -13.05
C LYS A 353 -40.15 -0.80 -14.19
N VAL A 354 -39.73 -1.59 -15.17
CA VAL A 354 -40.56 -1.93 -16.34
C VAL A 354 -41.71 -2.87 -15.94
N GLU A 355 -41.47 -3.83 -15.06
CA GLU A 355 -42.53 -4.67 -14.49
C GLU A 355 -43.55 -3.85 -13.71
N ALA A 356 -43.11 -2.95 -12.82
CA ALA A 356 -44.01 -2.10 -12.05
C ALA A 356 -44.88 -1.23 -12.97
N GLN A 357 -44.31 -0.73 -14.07
CA GLN A 357 -45.05 -0.01 -15.11
C GLN A 357 -46.09 -0.89 -15.79
N TYR A 358 -45.72 -2.11 -16.20
CA TYR A 358 -46.65 -3.07 -16.78
C TYR A 358 -47.80 -3.41 -15.83
N HIS A 359 -47.49 -3.83 -14.59
CA HIS A 359 -48.51 -4.21 -13.61
C HIS A 359 -49.43 -3.05 -13.26
N SER A 360 -48.89 -1.84 -13.07
CA SER A 360 -49.71 -0.66 -12.82
C SER A 360 -50.68 -0.39 -13.97
N PHE A 361 -50.23 -0.52 -15.22
CA PHE A 361 -51.07 -0.28 -16.38
C PHE A 361 -52.12 -1.40 -16.55
N TYR A 362 -51.71 -2.65 -16.39
CA TYR A 362 -52.60 -3.82 -16.40
C TYR A 362 -53.74 -3.70 -15.38
N HIS A 363 -53.42 -3.38 -14.12
CA HIS A 363 -54.46 -3.14 -13.10
C HIS A 363 -55.40 -1.99 -13.47
N THR A 364 -54.89 -0.96 -14.15
CA THR A 364 -55.72 0.14 -14.63
C THR A 364 -56.69 -0.32 -15.73
N CYS A 365 -56.24 -1.17 -16.66
CA CYS A 365 -57.10 -1.78 -17.68
C CYS A 365 -58.19 -2.67 -17.07
N ILE A 366 -57.83 -3.51 -16.09
CA ILE A 366 -58.80 -4.35 -15.36
C ILE A 366 -59.82 -3.48 -14.61
N ALA A 367 -59.37 -2.44 -13.91
CA ALA A 367 -60.27 -1.51 -13.22
C ALA A 367 -61.18 -0.73 -14.18
N PHE A 368 -60.67 -0.39 -15.38
CA PHE A 368 -61.44 0.27 -16.43
C PHE A 368 -62.57 -0.64 -16.97
N TRP A 369 -62.28 -1.91 -17.22
CA TRP A 369 -63.31 -2.90 -17.56
C TRP A 369 -64.35 -3.03 -16.45
N GLY A 370 -63.90 -3.24 -15.20
CA GLY A 370 -64.81 -3.37 -14.05
C GLY A 370 -65.72 -2.16 -13.86
N GLN A 371 -65.19 -0.94 -14.04
CA GLN A 371 -65.98 0.29 -13.99
C GLN A 371 -67.01 0.37 -15.12
N THR A 372 -66.62 0.04 -16.35
CA THR A 372 -67.53 0.07 -17.51
C THR A 372 -68.66 -0.94 -17.32
N ASN A 373 -68.34 -2.14 -16.86
CA ASN A 373 -69.31 -3.19 -16.56
C ASN A 373 -70.28 -2.78 -15.43
N SER A 374 -69.76 -2.18 -14.36
CA SER A 374 -70.60 -1.65 -13.26
C SER A 374 -71.53 -0.53 -13.73
N GLN A 375 -71.06 0.39 -14.58
CA GLN A 375 -71.88 1.48 -15.11
C GLN A 375 -72.97 0.98 -16.06
N TYR A 376 -72.66 0.01 -16.92
CA TYR A 376 -73.66 -0.71 -17.72
C TYR A 376 -74.77 -1.28 -16.83
N LYS A 377 -74.41 -2.06 -15.80
CA LYS A 377 -75.39 -2.67 -14.88
C LYS A 377 -76.22 -1.63 -14.14
N SER A 378 -75.61 -0.53 -13.71
CA SER A 378 -76.30 0.58 -13.05
C SER A 378 -77.33 1.25 -13.96
N LEU A 379 -77.04 1.43 -15.25
CA LEU A 379 -77.99 2.04 -16.18
C LEU A 379 -79.15 1.12 -16.51
N VAL A 380 -78.89 -0.18 -16.65
CA VAL A 380 -79.95 -1.16 -16.82
C VAL A 380 -80.84 -1.21 -15.56
N ALA A 381 -80.26 -1.10 -14.36
CA ALA A 381 -81.04 -1.00 -13.13
C ALA A 381 -81.96 0.23 -13.12
N ILE A 382 -81.43 1.42 -13.46
CA ILE A 382 -82.24 2.65 -13.58
C ILE A 382 -83.39 2.49 -14.59
N TYR A 383 -83.12 1.85 -15.74
CA TYR A 383 -84.14 1.57 -16.75
C TYR A 383 -85.26 0.68 -16.19
N ILE A 384 -84.89 -0.40 -15.51
CA ILE A 384 -85.83 -1.36 -14.92
C ILE A 384 -86.63 -0.72 -13.79
N ASP A 385 -85.98 0.05 -12.92
CA ASP A 385 -86.64 0.80 -11.84
C ASP A 385 -87.63 1.82 -12.39
N GLY A 386 -87.28 2.52 -13.48
CA GLY A 386 -88.18 3.43 -14.18
C GLY A 386 -89.43 2.73 -14.71
N ILE A 387 -89.29 1.53 -15.29
CA ILE A 387 -90.42 0.70 -15.73
C ILE A 387 -91.26 0.27 -14.53
N ASN A 388 -90.62 -0.21 -13.45
CA ASN A 388 -91.30 -0.71 -12.25
C ASN A 388 -92.10 0.42 -11.55
N ASN A 389 -91.54 1.62 -11.41
CA ASN A 389 -92.24 2.77 -10.80
C ASN A 389 -93.51 3.15 -11.58
N GLN A 390 -93.44 3.16 -12.91
CA GLN A 390 -94.61 3.45 -13.77
C GLN A 390 -95.66 2.34 -13.75
N ARG A 391 -95.28 1.10 -13.38
CA ARG A 391 -96.20 -0.02 -13.20
C ARG A 391 -96.87 -0.02 -11.83
N GLU A 392 -96.16 0.41 -10.80
CA GLU A 392 -96.73 0.62 -9.46
C GLU A 392 -97.87 1.64 -9.50
N GLU A 393 -97.73 2.72 -10.29
CA GLU A 393 -98.81 3.69 -10.57
C GLU A 393 -100.04 3.07 -11.26
N ARG A 394 -99.93 1.87 -11.82
CA ARG A 394 -101.00 1.15 -12.56
C ARG A 394 -101.55 -0.09 -11.85
N ASP A 395 -101.21 -0.32 -10.58
CA ASP A 395 -101.62 -1.51 -9.79
C ASP A 395 -101.17 -2.87 -10.37
N GLU A 396 -100.10 -2.91 -11.18
CA GLU A 396 -99.56 -4.16 -11.74
C GLU A 396 -98.63 -4.87 -10.72
N LYS A 397 -98.92 -6.14 -10.39
CA LYS A 397 -98.24 -6.91 -9.31
C LYS A 397 -96.89 -7.55 -9.69
N LEU A 398 -96.38 -7.37 -10.92
CA LEU A 398 -95.19 -8.06 -11.41
C LEU A 398 -94.01 -7.07 -11.54
N PHE A 399 -93.09 -7.12 -10.58
CA PHE A 399 -91.85 -6.35 -10.58
C PHE A 399 -90.75 -7.12 -11.30
N LEU A 400 -90.06 -6.45 -12.22
CA LEU A 400 -88.89 -7.00 -12.88
C LEU A 400 -87.70 -6.98 -11.90
N THR A 401 -86.99 -8.10 -11.77
CA THR A 401 -85.83 -8.26 -10.87
C THR A 401 -84.52 -8.42 -11.63
N ILE A 402 -83.43 -7.80 -11.15
CA ILE A 402 -82.17 -7.63 -11.89
C ILE A 402 -81.22 -8.84 -11.72
N ASP A 403 -81.69 -9.94 -11.14
CA ASP A 403 -80.84 -10.81 -10.32
C ASP A 403 -79.68 -11.52 -11.04
N THR A 404 -79.60 -11.52 -12.38
CA THR A 404 -78.40 -11.96 -13.10
C THR A 404 -78.20 -11.24 -14.44
N LEU A 405 -77.79 -9.97 -14.46
CA LEU A 405 -77.26 -9.37 -15.70
C LEU A 405 -75.87 -9.95 -16.04
N PRO A 406 -75.65 -10.39 -17.29
CA PRO A 406 -74.36 -10.92 -17.73
C PRO A 406 -73.29 -9.82 -17.66
N ASP A 407 -72.06 -10.22 -17.32
CA ASP A 407 -70.92 -9.31 -17.43
C ASP A 407 -70.55 -9.09 -18.90
N ILE A 408 -70.15 -7.87 -19.24
CA ILE A 408 -69.49 -7.61 -20.52
C ILE A 408 -68.18 -8.40 -20.53
N SER A 409 -67.91 -9.12 -21.62
CA SER A 409 -66.67 -9.89 -21.79
C SER A 409 -65.44 -9.04 -21.52
N ASN A 410 -64.47 -9.57 -20.75
CA ASN A 410 -63.24 -8.85 -20.42
C ASN A 410 -62.25 -8.89 -21.61
N PRO A 411 -62.00 -7.76 -22.31
CA PRO A 411 -61.12 -7.75 -23.47
C PRO A 411 -59.63 -7.90 -23.08
N PHE A 412 -59.30 -7.82 -21.79
CA PHE A 412 -57.94 -7.95 -21.28
C PHE A 412 -57.62 -9.34 -20.72
N GLN A 413 -58.53 -10.31 -20.83
CA GLN A 413 -58.37 -11.65 -20.26
C GLN A 413 -57.16 -12.43 -20.82
N GLY A 414 -56.69 -12.08 -22.03
CA GLY A 414 -55.48 -12.64 -22.63
C GLY A 414 -54.16 -12.13 -22.03
N PHE A 415 -54.20 -11.08 -21.20
CA PHE A 415 -53.01 -10.54 -20.53
C PHE A 415 -52.91 -11.07 -19.10
N GLN A 416 -51.68 -11.38 -18.67
CA GLN A 416 -51.40 -11.92 -17.33
C GLN A 416 -50.31 -11.11 -16.63
N PRO A 417 -50.31 -11.06 -15.29
CA PRO A 417 -49.19 -10.51 -14.53
C PRO A 417 -47.88 -11.18 -14.94
N LEU A 418 -46.85 -10.37 -15.22
CA LEU A 418 -45.50 -10.87 -15.46
C LEU A 418 -44.95 -11.53 -14.17
N VAL A 419 -44.48 -12.77 -14.28
CA VAL A 419 -43.80 -13.49 -13.20
C VAL A 419 -42.52 -14.07 -13.77
N TYR A 420 -41.38 -13.58 -13.30
CA TYR A 420 -40.07 -14.08 -13.71
C TYR A 420 -39.46 -14.99 -12.63
N PRO A 421 -39.06 -16.22 -12.98
CA PRO A 421 -38.71 -17.27 -12.01
C PRO A 421 -37.43 -17.02 -11.19
N ASP A 422 -36.51 -16.16 -11.65
CA ASP A 422 -35.17 -16.03 -11.06
C ASP A 422 -35.04 -15.09 -9.86
N ARG A 423 -36.13 -14.52 -9.34
CA ARG A 423 -36.06 -13.55 -8.21
C ARG A 423 -36.00 -14.16 -6.81
N SER A 424 -36.29 -15.45 -6.65
CA SER A 424 -36.47 -16.07 -5.33
C SER A 424 -35.16 -16.37 -4.58
N VAL A 425 -33.98 -16.17 -5.19
CA VAL A 425 -32.70 -16.64 -4.61
C VAL A 425 -31.81 -15.52 -4.06
N THR A 426 -32.04 -14.24 -4.38
CA THR A 426 -31.06 -13.17 -4.11
C THR A 426 -31.32 -12.32 -2.85
N GLN A 427 -31.93 -12.89 -1.79
CA GLN A 427 -32.10 -12.19 -0.49
C GLN A 427 -31.38 -12.85 0.70
N GLN A 428 -30.48 -13.81 0.50
CA GLN A 428 -29.54 -14.19 1.55
C GLN A 428 -28.23 -13.42 1.40
N LYS A 429 -28.21 -12.25 2.03
CA LYS A 429 -27.00 -11.47 2.33
C LYS A 429 -26.12 -12.30 3.27
N LYS A 430 -25.32 -13.23 2.74
CA LYS A 430 -24.23 -13.84 3.50
C LYS A 430 -23.20 -12.74 3.74
N PRO A 431 -22.90 -12.35 4.99
CA PRO A 431 -21.83 -11.40 5.24
C PRO A 431 -20.53 -12.03 4.73
N ILE A 432 -19.88 -11.33 3.80
CA ILE A 432 -18.52 -11.63 3.37
C ILE A 432 -17.66 -11.56 4.61
N VAL A 433 -17.04 -12.70 4.93
CA VAL A 433 -16.08 -12.89 6.00
C VAL A 433 -15.01 -11.81 5.86
N THR A 434 -15.08 -10.80 6.72
CA THR A 434 -13.93 -9.94 6.99
C THR A 434 -12.80 -10.85 7.49
N PRO A 435 -11.60 -10.80 6.90
CA PRO A 435 -10.47 -11.54 7.44
C PRO A 435 -10.23 -11.05 8.87
N ASN A 436 -10.44 -11.97 9.81
CA ASN A 436 -10.29 -11.74 11.24
C ASN A 436 -8.87 -11.24 11.51
N LYS A 437 -8.75 -9.99 11.95
CA LYS A 437 -7.46 -9.32 12.18
C LYS A 437 -6.76 -9.76 13.48
N ASN A 438 -7.36 -10.63 14.28
CA ASN A 438 -6.83 -11.03 15.58
C ASN A 438 -6.87 -12.55 15.78
N HIS A 439 -5.85 -13.27 15.32
CA HIS A 439 -5.46 -14.57 15.88
C HIS A 439 -3.97 -14.83 15.62
N PHE A 440 -3.12 -14.04 16.27
CA PHE A 440 -1.79 -14.51 16.67
C PHE A 440 -1.94 -15.02 18.11
N HIS A 441 -2.30 -16.28 18.26
CA HIS A 441 -2.04 -16.98 19.52
C HIS A 441 -0.54 -17.31 19.53
N HIS A 442 0.16 -16.71 20.50
CA HIS A 442 1.45 -17.19 20.96
C HIS A 442 1.31 -18.67 21.31
N GLU A 443 1.99 -19.54 20.57
CA GLU A 443 2.28 -20.88 21.04
C GLU A 443 3.22 -20.76 22.25
N ASN A 444 2.71 -21.22 23.39
CA ASN A 444 3.44 -21.38 24.63
C ASN A 444 4.61 -22.34 24.42
N THR A 445 5.81 -21.81 24.65
CA THR A 445 7.00 -22.60 24.98
C THR A 445 6.76 -23.40 26.25
N THR A 446 6.75 -24.73 26.12
CA THR A 446 6.93 -25.66 27.24
C THR A 446 8.40 -25.60 27.70
N PRO A 447 8.68 -25.46 29.00
CA PRO A 447 10.03 -25.65 29.53
C PRO A 447 10.33 -27.14 29.64
N ILE A 448 11.44 -27.57 29.03
CA ILE A 448 12.05 -28.88 29.29
C ILE A 448 12.66 -28.83 30.68
N LEU A 449 12.09 -29.62 31.59
CA LEU A 449 12.65 -29.89 32.91
C LEU A 449 13.88 -30.77 32.75
N ILE A 450 14.95 -30.32 33.40
CA ILE A 450 16.18 -31.06 33.65
C ILE A 450 15.87 -32.16 34.67
N SER A 451 16.25 -33.40 34.34
CA SER A 451 16.62 -34.45 35.29
C SER A 451 17.96 -35.01 34.86
#